data_AF-A0A2T7FDQ0-F1
#
_entry.id   AF-A0A2T7FDQ0-F1
#
_cell.length_a   1.000
_cell.length_b   1.000
_cell.length_c   1.000
_cell.angle_alpha   90.00
_cell.angle_beta   90.00
_cell.angle_gamma   90.00
#
_symmetry.space_group_name_H-M   'P 1'
#
loop_
_entity.id
_entity.type
_entity.pdbx_description
1 polymer ?
#
loop_
_entity_poly.entity_id
_entity_poly.type
_entity_poly.pdbx_seq_one_letter_code
_entity_poly.pdbx_strand_id
1 'polypeptide(L)'
;MGWAHAAVAMEEVLGLVRGFVDVLVLAGGRTSSGAAATWSSDEVKKALRWALFFEEVFKDLRVSGHYEDSAGELDAALVELTSSPEFPKGLAVMRSKTLSTARVLVIRHFLKARAMCVENLGALLEAVVEMDIDVICASGVRNACQEYAKSILVMNSLSFTQSSNARDVGLPAGSDELYAESMGHSQILVKEFLEGLDSASCSYLSERGLGTLLNSVKKNSFDDASNKLCTPAIPKTSRMVDEFLMWKQWRAKCLAYLLDDRTIRIMSGASLIFKAPKEQWMKMFEPLKSFEESSQNGLVEIMELCFLGLISRQWNPMIEGFMTHTFCLVPISKQYADLHQLLQGTSQDKCQDKLLDLQEEDILEYASQSLRSKPSILWLLPPVLTAAAVPPRSTMFQTYLAQIDRQFHEAAPADRKCCCRGDGIEQHHNCEITERIRCLYAFHIQQPHLTVP
;
A
#
# COMPACT_ATOMS: atom_id res chain seq x y z
N MET A 1 -17.81 38.31 -29.49
CA MET A 1 -16.82 38.10 -28.42
C MET A 1 -17.60 37.56 -27.24
N GLY A 2 -17.65 36.24 -27.10
CA GLY A 2 -18.28 35.53 -25.98
C GLY A 2 -17.34 35.38 -24.77
N TRP A 3 -16.05 35.64 -24.95
CA TRP A 3 -15.02 35.65 -23.92
C TRP A 3 -15.17 36.85 -23.00
N ALA A 4 -15.36 36.58 -21.71
CA ALA A 4 -15.66 37.61 -20.72
C ALA A 4 -14.72 37.58 -19.49
N HIS A 5 -13.56 36.91 -19.57
CA HIS A 5 -12.62 36.89 -18.45
C HIS A 5 -11.92 38.25 -18.29
N ALA A 6 -12.02 38.84 -17.10
CA ALA A 6 -11.60 40.23 -16.86
C ALA A 6 -10.08 40.48 -16.94
N ALA A 7 -9.27 39.45 -16.67
CA ALA A 7 -7.83 39.59 -16.50
C ALA A 7 -6.97 38.78 -17.49
N VAL A 8 -7.58 37.92 -18.31
CA VAL A 8 -6.85 36.97 -19.17
C VAL A 8 -7.50 36.98 -20.54
N ALA A 9 -6.71 37.17 -21.59
CA ALA A 9 -7.22 37.16 -22.95
C ALA A 9 -7.37 35.72 -23.49
N MET A 10 -8.31 35.51 -24.41
CA MET A 10 -8.52 34.20 -25.05
C MET A 10 -7.25 33.71 -25.76
N GLU A 11 -6.55 34.63 -26.43
CA GLU A 11 -5.31 34.36 -27.16
C GLU A 11 -4.19 33.88 -26.24
N GLU A 12 -4.14 34.38 -25.00
CA GLU A 12 -3.18 33.94 -23.99
C GLU A 12 -3.47 32.50 -23.55
N VAL A 13 -4.75 32.17 -23.30
CA VAL A 13 -5.17 30.81 -22.96
C VAL A 13 -4.80 29.84 -24.09
N LEU A 14 -5.15 30.18 -25.34
CA LEU A 14 -4.84 29.36 -26.52
C LEU A 14 -3.33 29.22 -26.76
N GLY A 15 -2.55 30.27 -26.51
CA GLY A 15 -1.09 30.23 -26.58
C GLY A 15 -0.48 29.25 -25.57
N LEU A 16 -1.03 29.19 -24.37
CA LEU A 16 -0.57 28.28 -23.31
C LEU A 16 -1.00 26.83 -23.54
N VAL A 17 -2.12 26.58 -24.22
CA VAL A 17 -2.60 25.22 -24.51
C VAL A 17 -1.58 24.41 -25.31
N ARG A 18 -0.88 25.02 -26.27
CA ARG A 18 0.16 24.32 -27.06
C ARG A 18 1.29 23.81 -26.17
N GLY A 19 1.83 24.69 -25.31
CA GLY A 19 2.87 24.29 -24.36
C GLY A 19 2.38 23.24 -23.37
N PHE A 20 1.13 23.37 -22.91
CA PHE A 20 0.52 22.39 -21.99
C PHE A 20 0.40 21.01 -22.63
N VAL A 21 0.03 20.94 -23.91
CA VAL A 21 0.01 19.70 -24.70
C VAL A 21 1.39 19.05 -24.76
N ASP A 22 2.44 19.83 -25.02
CA ASP A 22 3.82 19.32 -25.04
C ASP A 22 4.22 18.73 -23.67
N VAL A 23 3.84 19.40 -22.58
CA VAL A 23 4.05 18.88 -21.21
C VAL A 23 3.31 17.57 -20.99
N LEU A 24 2.06 17.44 -21.42
CA LEU A 24 1.29 16.18 -21.30
C LEU A 24 1.91 15.04 -22.12
N VAL A 25 2.44 15.34 -23.31
CA VAL A 25 3.14 14.35 -24.15
C VAL A 25 4.42 13.87 -23.44
N LEU A 26 5.21 14.78 -22.90
CA LEU A 26 6.44 14.46 -22.16
C LEU A 26 6.15 13.73 -20.84
N ALA A 27 5.05 14.05 -20.16
CA ALA A 27 4.59 13.34 -18.97
C ALA A 27 4.22 11.87 -19.27
N GLY A 28 3.88 11.56 -20.53
CA GLY A 28 3.70 10.19 -21.04
C GLY A 28 4.98 9.33 -21.05
N GLY A 29 6.13 9.88 -20.64
CA GLY A 29 7.35 9.13 -20.32
C GLY A 29 8.36 9.02 -21.45
N ARG A 30 8.16 9.71 -22.58
CA ARG A 30 9.10 9.71 -23.71
C ARG A 30 9.34 11.15 -24.18
N THR A 31 10.60 11.45 -24.45
CA THR A 31 10.99 12.70 -25.12
C THR A 31 10.75 12.61 -26.63
N SER A 32 10.84 13.72 -27.35
CA SER A 32 10.77 13.77 -28.81
C SER A 32 11.82 12.89 -29.51
N SER A 33 12.94 12.58 -28.83
CA SER A 33 13.97 11.65 -29.32
C SER A 33 13.65 10.16 -29.13
N GLY A 34 12.54 9.84 -28.44
CA GLY A 34 12.18 8.48 -28.05
C GLY A 34 12.90 7.98 -26.79
N ALA A 35 13.82 8.75 -26.20
CA ALA A 35 14.41 8.45 -24.90
C ALA A 35 13.38 8.56 -23.77
N ALA A 36 13.59 7.85 -22.65
CA ALA A 36 12.76 8.00 -21.47
C ALA A 36 12.83 9.46 -20.95
N ALA A 37 11.69 10.07 -20.68
CA ALA A 37 11.64 11.39 -20.08
C ALA A 37 11.89 11.27 -18.58
N THR A 38 12.77 12.10 -18.03
CA THR A 38 13.04 12.20 -16.59
C THR A 38 12.53 13.52 -16.06
N TRP A 39 11.86 13.50 -14.92
CA TRP A 39 11.25 14.67 -14.30
C TRP A 39 11.77 14.86 -12.89
N SER A 40 12.08 16.10 -12.54
CA SER A 40 12.31 16.57 -11.17
C SER A 40 11.01 17.04 -10.52
N SER A 41 10.96 17.08 -9.18
CA SER A 41 9.80 17.60 -8.43
C SER A 41 9.42 19.01 -8.91
N ASP A 42 10.40 19.90 -9.10
CA ASP A 42 10.13 21.28 -9.53
C ASP A 42 9.53 21.39 -10.94
N GLU A 43 9.89 20.50 -11.86
CA GLU A 43 9.28 20.46 -13.19
C GLU A 43 7.84 19.95 -13.13
N VAL A 44 7.57 18.94 -12.28
CA VAL A 44 6.21 18.46 -12.05
C VAL A 44 5.35 19.54 -11.38
N LYS A 45 5.89 20.29 -10.40
CA LYS A 45 5.21 21.45 -9.80
C LYS A 45 4.84 22.49 -10.86
N LYS A 46 5.74 22.79 -11.80
CA LYS A 46 5.46 23.74 -12.91
C LYS A 46 4.32 23.23 -13.79
N ALA A 47 4.33 21.94 -14.15
CA ALA A 47 3.24 21.33 -14.92
C ALA A 47 1.89 21.42 -14.19
N LEU A 48 1.88 21.13 -12.88
CA LEU A 48 0.68 21.24 -12.04
C LEU A 48 0.21 22.68 -11.85
N ARG A 49 1.13 23.67 -11.77
CA ARG A 49 0.78 25.11 -11.74
C ARG A 49 0.17 25.59 -13.04
N TRP A 50 0.66 25.09 -14.19
CA TRP A 50 0.03 25.35 -15.47
C TRP A 50 -1.39 24.78 -15.55
N ALA A 51 -1.58 23.57 -15.04
CA ALA A 51 -2.92 22.99 -14.93
C ALA A 51 -3.84 23.81 -14.00
N LEU A 52 -3.35 24.24 -12.84
CA LEU A 52 -4.08 25.10 -11.92
C LEU A 52 -4.54 26.41 -12.55
N PHE A 53 -3.68 27.03 -13.37
CA PHE A 53 -4.03 28.27 -14.07
C PHE A 53 -5.29 28.09 -14.93
N PHE A 54 -5.36 27.02 -15.73
CA PHE A 54 -6.56 26.76 -16.54
C PHE A 54 -7.80 26.57 -15.66
N GLU A 55 -7.69 25.75 -14.61
CA GLU A 55 -8.81 25.50 -13.70
C GLU A 55 -9.33 26.79 -13.02
N GLU A 56 -8.45 27.68 -12.57
CA GLU A 56 -8.84 28.97 -11.97
C GLU A 56 -9.49 29.91 -13.00
N VAL A 57 -9.02 29.97 -14.25
CA VAL A 57 -9.68 30.76 -15.31
C VAL A 57 -11.13 30.30 -15.52
N PHE A 58 -11.37 28.99 -15.58
CA PHE A 58 -12.75 28.48 -15.74
C PHE A 58 -13.60 28.68 -14.49
N LYS A 59 -13.00 28.60 -13.31
CA LYS A 59 -13.68 28.89 -12.04
C LYS A 59 -14.10 30.36 -11.97
N ASP A 60 -13.25 31.28 -12.36
CA ASP A 60 -13.58 32.72 -12.41
C ASP A 60 -14.69 33.02 -13.42
N LEU A 61 -14.67 32.35 -14.58
CA LEU A 61 -15.77 32.42 -15.57
C LEU A 61 -17.10 31.89 -15.03
N ARG A 62 -17.09 30.83 -14.22
CA ARG A 62 -18.29 30.29 -13.56
C ARG A 62 -18.82 31.26 -12.50
N VAL A 63 -17.93 31.79 -11.65
CA VAL A 63 -18.29 32.74 -10.59
C VAL A 63 -18.87 34.03 -11.18
N SER A 64 -18.34 34.49 -12.31
CA SER A 64 -18.85 35.66 -13.03
C SER A 64 -20.10 35.39 -13.88
N GLY A 65 -20.54 34.13 -14.01
CA GLY A 65 -21.74 33.76 -14.76
C GLY A 65 -21.59 33.78 -16.29
N HIS A 66 -20.36 33.88 -16.81
CA HIS A 66 -20.07 33.95 -18.24
C HIS A 66 -19.47 32.65 -18.82
N TYR A 67 -19.48 31.57 -18.04
CA TYR A 67 -18.84 30.30 -18.40
C TYR A 67 -19.34 29.71 -19.72
N GLU A 68 -20.65 29.60 -19.94
CA GLU A 68 -21.19 28.90 -21.12
C GLU A 68 -20.78 29.59 -22.44
N ASP A 69 -20.92 30.91 -22.52
CA ASP A 69 -20.57 31.67 -23.72
C ASP A 69 -19.06 31.68 -23.98
N SER A 70 -18.25 31.83 -22.92
CA SER A 70 -16.78 31.83 -23.01
C SER A 70 -16.21 30.43 -23.31
N ALA A 71 -16.79 29.38 -22.73
CA ALA A 71 -16.41 28.00 -22.97
C ALA A 71 -16.78 27.56 -24.40
N GLY A 72 -17.94 27.98 -24.91
CA GLY A 72 -18.35 27.72 -26.28
C GLY A 72 -17.42 28.36 -27.31
N GLU A 73 -17.01 29.62 -27.10
CA GLU A 73 -16.05 30.30 -27.98
C GLU A 73 -14.66 29.66 -27.91
N LEU A 74 -14.18 29.30 -26.71
CA LEU A 74 -12.90 28.59 -26.54
C LEU A 74 -12.92 27.21 -27.20
N ASP A 75 -14.00 26.44 -27.05
CA ASP A 75 -14.15 25.14 -27.68
C ASP A 75 -14.09 25.22 -29.20
N ALA A 76 -14.70 26.25 -29.80
CA ALA A 76 -14.61 26.47 -31.24
C ALA A 76 -13.16 26.72 -31.69
N ALA A 77 -12.41 27.55 -30.95
CA ALA A 77 -11.00 27.81 -31.23
C ALA A 77 -10.10 26.58 -30.98
N LEU A 78 -10.39 25.77 -29.95
CA LEU A 78 -9.68 24.52 -29.67
C LEU A 78 -9.92 23.47 -30.75
N VAL A 79 -11.12 23.42 -31.35
CA VAL A 79 -11.38 22.51 -32.49
C VAL A 79 -10.50 22.88 -33.69
N GLU A 80 -10.31 24.16 -33.97
CA GLU A 80 -9.40 24.60 -35.03
C GLU A 80 -7.95 24.23 -34.69
N LEU A 81 -7.51 24.45 -33.45
CA LEU A 81 -6.17 24.10 -32.98
C LEU A 81 -5.89 22.60 -33.07
N THR A 82 -6.84 21.77 -32.62
CA THR A 82 -6.70 20.29 -32.61
C THR A 82 -6.84 19.66 -33.99
N SER A 83 -7.40 20.37 -34.97
CA SER A 83 -7.49 19.94 -36.37
C SER A 83 -6.15 20.03 -37.12
N SER A 84 -5.14 20.66 -36.53
CA SER A 84 -3.79 20.72 -37.11
C SER A 84 -3.19 19.30 -37.24
N PRO A 85 -2.56 18.96 -38.39
CA PRO A 85 -1.93 17.65 -38.57
C PRO A 85 -0.75 17.40 -37.62
N GLU A 86 -0.18 18.45 -37.04
CA GLU A 86 0.92 18.39 -36.07
C GLU A 86 0.42 18.19 -34.63
N PHE A 87 -0.90 18.27 -34.39
CA PHE A 87 -1.45 18.12 -33.05
C PHE A 87 -1.46 16.64 -32.61
N PRO A 88 -1.05 16.32 -31.37
CA PRO A 88 -1.07 14.94 -30.88
C PRO A 88 -2.47 14.32 -30.91
N LYS A 89 -2.67 13.29 -31.75
CA LYS A 89 -3.98 12.64 -31.95
C LYS A 89 -4.60 12.09 -30.66
N GLY A 90 -3.78 11.65 -29.70
CA GLY A 90 -4.24 11.19 -28.39
C GLY A 90 -4.85 12.29 -27.51
N LEU A 91 -4.63 13.57 -27.86
CA LEU A 91 -5.13 14.75 -27.15
C LEU A 91 -6.11 15.56 -28.00
N ALA A 92 -6.47 15.10 -29.20
CA ALA A 92 -7.33 15.85 -30.14
C ALA A 92 -8.76 16.12 -29.61
N VAL A 93 -9.15 15.49 -28.50
CA VAL A 93 -10.45 15.70 -27.83
C VAL A 93 -10.41 16.87 -26.84
N MET A 94 -9.32 17.64 -26.79
CA MET A 94 -9.15 18.73 -25.84
C MET A 94 -10.20 19.83 -26.00
N ARG A 95 -10.95 20.07 -24.93
CA ARG A 95 -12.00 21.09 -24.82
C ARG A 95 -11.87 21.86 -23.50
N SER A 96 -12.65 22.93 -23.34
CA SER A 96 -12.86 23.65 -22.08
C SER A 96 -13.15 22.72 -20.91
N LYS A 97 -14.05 21.72 -21.08
CA LYS A 97 -14.32 20.68 -20.07
C LYS A 97 -13.08 19.86 -19.68
N THR A 98 -12.19 19.62 -20.64
CA THR A 98 -10.93 18.92 -20.41
C THR A 98 -9.96 19.82 -19.62
N LEU A 99 -9.82 21.08 -20.03
CA LEU A 99 -8.96 22.05 -19.37
C LEU A 99 -9.47 22.47 -17.97
N SER A 100 -10.78 22.44 -17.73
CA SER A 100 -11.37 22.66 -16.39
C SER A 100 -11.06 21.55 -15.39
N THR A 101 -10.40 20.47 -15.84
CA THR A 101 -9.88 19.38 -15.00
C THR A 101 -8.40 19.11 -15.30
N ALA A 102 -7.65 20.13 -15.70
CA ALA A 102 -6.28 20.00 -16.18
C ALA A 102 -5.33 19.29 -15.20
N ARG A 103 -5.49 19.43 -13.88
CA ARG A 103 -4.64 18.74 -12.88
C ARG A 103 -4.83 17.24 -12.94
N VAL A 104 -6.07 16.81 -13.13
CA VAL A 104 -6.41 15.41 -13.34
C VAL A 104 -5.69 14.87 -14.57
N LEU A 105 -5.67 15.63 -15.67
CA LEU A 105 -4.98 15.23 -16.89
C LEU A 105 -3.48 15.07 -16.67
N VAL A 106 -2.81 16.04 -16.03
CA VAL A 106 -1.38 15.97 -15.76
C VAL A 106 -1.05 14.72 -14.94
N ILE A 107 -1.72 14.54 -13.81
CA ILE A 107 -1.54 13.40 -12.92
C ILE A 107 -1.78 12.08 -13.67
N ARG A 108 -2.88 11.98 -14.41
CA ARG A 108 -3.21 10.80 -15.21
C ARG A 108 -2.15 10.48 -16.27
N HIS A 109 -1.53 11.47 -16.90
CA HIS A 109 -0.49 11.24 -17.92
C HIS A 109 0.81 10.75 -17.29
N PHE A 110 1.21 11.29 -16.14
CA PHE A 110 2.32 10.75 -15.37
C PHE A 110 2.03 9.30 -14.92
N LEU A 111 0.77 9.00 -14.58
CA LEU A 111 0.36 7.66 -14.12
C LEU A 111 0.19 6.62 -15.24
N LYS A 112 -0.23 7.03 -16.44
CA LYS A 112 -0.50 6.12 -17.59
C LYS A 112 0.75 5.59 -18.28
N ALA A 113 1.93 6.12 -18.02
CA ALA A 113 3.13 5.76 -18.77
C ALA A 113 3.48 4.28 -18.57
N ARG A 114 3.38 3.47 -19.64
CA ARG A 114 3.91 2.09 -19.70
C ARG A 114 5.43 2.03 -19.42
N ALA A 115 6.08 3.19 -19.39
CA ALA A 115 7.48 3.44 -19.07
C ALA A 115 7.66 4.25 -17.77
N MET A 116 6.68 4.28 -16.87
CA MET A 116 6.82 4.93 -15.57
C MET A 116 8.02 4.34 -14.83
N CYS A 117 9.00 5.20 -14.54
CA CYS A 117 10.14 4.85 -13.70
C CYS A 117 9.92 5.35 -12.28
N VAL A 118 10.68 4.77 -11.35
CA VAL A 118 10.60 5.07 -9.92
C VAL A 118 10.93 6.53 -9.64
N GLU A 119 11.85 7.10 -10.41
CA GLU A 119 12.33 8.46 -10.28
C GLU A 119 11.22 9.46 -10.60
N ASN A 120 10.48 9.26 -11.70
CA ASN A 120 9.36 10.12 -12.08
C ASN A 120 8.17 9.99 -11.12
N LEU A 121 7.90 8.78 -10.62
CA LEU A 121 6.87 8.59 -9.59
C LEU A 121 7.27 9.28 -8.28
N GLY A 122 8.54 9.20 -7.90
CA GLY A 122 9.09 9.93 -6.75
C GLY A 122 8.93 11.44 -6.92
N ALA A 123 9.31 11.99 -8.07
CA ALA A 123 9.15 13.41 -8.38
C ALA A 123 7.69 13.86 -8.37
N LEU A 124 6.76 13.04 -8.89
CA LEU A 124 5.33 13.34 -8.85
C LEU A 124 4.80 13.39 -7.42
N LEU A 125 5.12 12.39 -6.61
CA LEU A 125 4.68 12.32 -5.22
C LEU A 125 5.26 13.47 -4.39
N GLU A 126 6.53 13.79 -4.57
CA GLU A 126 7.20 14.91 -3.91
C GLU A 126 6.53 16.24 -4.27
N ALA A 127 6.33 16.50 -5.57
CA ALA A 127 5.68 17.72 -6.05
C ALA A 127 4.26 17.90 -5.49
N VAL A 128 3.47 16.82 -5.49
CA VAL A 128 2.09 16.83 -5.00
C VAL A 128 2.03 17.11 -3.49
N VAL A 129 2.88 16.46 -2.70
CA VAL A 129 2.98 16.68 -1.24
C VAL A 129 3.39 18.12 -0.95
N GLU A 130 4.44 18.61 -1.61
CA GLU A 130 4.95 19.95 -1.39
C GLU A 130 3.92 21.02 -1.77
N MET A 131 3.21 20.86 -2.90
CA MET A 131 2.17 21.81 -3.30
C MET A 131 0.99 21.83 -2.33
N ASP A 132 0.56 20.68 -1.80
CA ASP A 132 -0.51 20.65 -0.79
C ASP A 132 -0.06 21.28 0.55
N ILE A 133 1.19 21.06 0.95
CA ILE A 133 1.77 21.70 2.14
C ILE A 133 1.86 23.22 1.93
N ASP A 134 2.29 23.69 0.75
CA ASP A 134 2.37 25.11 0.42
C ASP A 134 1.00 25.80 0.54
N VAL A 135 -0.07 25.14 0.10
CA VAL A 135 -1.45 25.64 0.24
C VAL A 135 -1.85 25.77 1.72
N ILE A 136 -1.50 24.78 2.56
CA ILE A 136 -1.78 24.82 4.01
C ILE A 136 -0.92 25.90 4.72
N CYS A 137 0.33 26.08 4.28
CA CYS A 137 1.19 27.16 4.75
C CYS A 137 0.58 28.53 4.42
N ALA A 138 0.07 28.71 3.20
CA ALA A 138 -0.55 29.96 2.76
C ALA A 138 -1.80 30.33 3.57
N SER A 139 -2.50 29.36 4.19
CA SER A 139 -3.63 29.62 5.08
C SER A 139 -3.24 30.06 6.51
N GLY A 140 -1.93 30.25 6.79
CA GLY A 140 -1.45 30.78 8.07
C GLY A 140 -1.38 29.76 9.22
N VAL A 141 -1.48 28.47 8.90
CA VAL A 141 -1.46 27.38 9.89
C VAL A 141 -0.04 27.13 10.41
N ARG A 142 0.14 27.14 11.73
CA ARG A 142 1.39 26.69 12.36
C ARG A 142 1.41 25.15 12.33
N ASN A 143 2.41 24.57 11.66
CA ASN A 143 2.62 23.12 11.44
C ASN A 143 1.87 22.51 10.24
N ALA A 144 2.02 23.10 9.05
CA ALA A 144 1.39 22.61 7.80
C ALA A 144 1.65 21.12 7.50
N CYS A 145 2.84 20.59 7.78
CA CYS A 145 3.13 19.16 7.59
C CYS A 145 2.25 18.25 8.46
N GLN A 146 1.91 18.69 9.68
CA GLN A 146 1.06 17.92 10.59
C GLN A 146 -0.39 17.94 10.12
N GLU A 147 -0.90 19.09 9.67
CA GLU A 147 -2.25 19.18 9.10
C GLU A 147 -2.36 18.43 7.77
N TYR A 148 -1.32 18.49 6.93
CA TYR A 148 -1.24 17.66 5.73
C TYR A 148 -1.35 16.16 6.07
N ALA A 149 -0.55 15.68 7.03
CA ALA A 149 -0.60 14.28 7.47
C ALA A 149 -1.99 13.89 8.01
N LYS A 150 -2.64 14.76 8.79
CA LYS A 150 -4.02 14.54 9.24
C LYS A 150 -5.00 14.46 8.06
N SER A 151 -4.86 15.34 7.06
CA SER A 151 -5.72 15.36 5.89
C SER A 151 -5.62 14.04 5.08
N ILE A 152 -4.42 13.49 4.96
CA ILE A 152 -4.17 12.20 4.29
C ILE A 152 -4.79 11.03 5.09
N LEU A 153 -4.69 11.05 6.42
CA LEU A 153 -5.32 10.03 7.27
C LEU A 153 -6.85 10.04 7.18
N VAL A 154 -7.46 11.23 7.15
CA VAL A 154 -8.91 11.41 6.96
C VAL A 154 -9.32 10.93 5.57
N MET A 155 -8.56 11.28 4.54
CA MET A 155 -8.79 10.85 3.16
C MET A 155 -8.77 9.33 3.02
N ASN A 156 -7.77 8.65 3.58
CA ASN A 156 -7.68 7.19 3.57
C ASN A 156 -8.90 6.50 4.24
N SER A 157 -9.55 7.19 5.18
CA SER A 157 -10.75 6.69 5.86
C SER A 157 -12.01 6.82 4.98
N LEU A 158 -12.09 7.88 4.16
CA LEU A 158 -13.21 8.16 3.24
C LEU A 158 -13.15 7.33 1.95
N SER A 159 -11.94 7.09 1.41
CA SER A 159 -11.75 6.22 0.25
C SER A 159 -12.17 4.77 0.52
N PHE A 160 -12.09 4.34 1.79
CA PHE A 160 -12.44 2.99 2.22
C PHE A 160 -13.95 2.77 2.37
N THR A 161 -14.69 3.80 2.82
CA THR A 161 -16.16 3.71 2.97
C THR A 161 -16.90 3.74 1.64
N GLN A 162 -16.38 4.42 0.61
CA GLN A 162 -16.96 4.40 -0.73
C GLN A 162 -16.78 3.04 -1.44
N SER A 163 -15.67 2.34 -1.23
CA SER A 163 -15.46 1.01 -1.84
C SER A 163 -16.37 -0.07 -1.25
N SER A 164 -16.81 0.05 0.01
CA SER A 164 -17.68 -0.94 0.67
C SER A 164 -19.14 -0.85 0.22
N ASN A 165 -19.59 0.32 -0.24
CA ASN A 165 -21.01 0.57 -0.55
C ASN A 165 -21.33 0.43 -2.06
N ALA A 166 -20.34 0.14 -2.90
CA ALA A 166 -20.53 0.03 -4.35
C ALA A 166 -21.12 -1.32 -4.83
N ARG A 167 -21.48 -2.23 -3.92
CA ARG A 167 -22.07 -3.54 -4.28
C ARG A 167 -23.58 -3.66 -4.11
N ASP A 168 -24.27 -2.62 -3.64
CA ASP A 168 -25.72 -2.69 -3.55
C ASP A 168 -26.34 -1.30 -3.71
N VAL A 169 -27.49 -1.25 -4.38
CA VAL A 169 -28.29 -0.08 -4.76
C VAL A 169 -27.95 0.52 -6.14
N GLY A 170 -28.89 0.28 -7.07
CA GLY A 170 -28.88 0.81 -8.43
C GLY A 170 -28.84 2.35 -8.50
N LEU A 171 -28.10 2.84 -9.49
CA LEU A 171 -27.94 4.25 -9.81
C LEU A 171 -29.28 4.99 -9.96
N PRO A 172 -29.38 6.21 -9.42
CA PRO A 172 -29.93 7.34 -10.15
C PRO A 172 -28.80 8.01 -10.93
N ALA A 173 -28.94 8.05 -12.25
CA ALA A 173 -28.10 8.87 -13.12
C ALA A 173 -28.35 10.36 -12.81
N GLY A 174 -27.28 11.08 -12.48
CA GLY A 174 -27.23 12.54 -12.54
C GLY A 174 -26.98 13.23 -11.20
N SER A 175 -25.70 13.46 -10.86
CA SER A 175 -25.21 14.65 -10.12
C SER A 175 -23.73 14.59 -9.68
N ASP A 176 -22.84 13.83 -10.33
CA ASP A 176 -21.46 13.64 -9.82
C ASP A 176 -20.38 14.58 -10.43
N GLU A 177 -20.74 15.52 -11.31
CA GLU A 177 -19.77 16.40 -11.99
C GLU A 177 -19.40 17.70 -11.23
N LEU A 178 -19.94 17.94 -10.03
CA LEU A 178 -19.73 19.19 -9.27
C LEU A 178 -18.68 19.13 -8.14
N TYR A 179 -18.00 18.00 -7.92
CA TYR A 179 -17.11 17.80 -6.76
C TYR A 179 -15.60 18.04 -7.00
N ALA A 180 -15.20 18.62 -8.13
CA ALA A 180 -13.78 18.93 -8.38
C ALA A 180 -13.32 20.26 -7.74
N GLU A 181 -14.24 21.11 -7.26
CA GLU A 181 -13.95 22.51 -6.91
C GLU A 181 -13.10 22.72 -5.64
N SER A 182 -12.74 21.65 -4.90
CA SER A 182 -11.87 21.76 -3.72
C SER A 182 -11.02 20.50 -3.48
N MET A 183 -10.64 19.79 -4.53
CA MET A 183 -9.82 18.58 -4.38
C MET A 183 -8.32 18.95 -4.34
N GLY A 184 -7.63 18.57 -3.25
CA GLY A 184 -6.18 18.75 -3.11
C GLY A 184 -5.39 17.90 -4.12
N HIS A 185 -4.14 18.25 -4.42
CA HIS A 185 -3.34 17.53 -5.41
C HIS A 185 -3.18 16.04 -5.06
N SER A 186 -3.01 15.74 -3.77
CA SER A 186 -2.90 14.36 -3.26
C SER A 186 -4.20 13.58 -3.38
N GLN A 187 -5.36 14.25 -3.25
CA GLN A 187 -6.66 13.61 -3.45
C GLN A 187 -6.85 13.20 -4.91
N ILE A 188 -6.49 14.08 -5.84
CA ILE A 188 -6.52 13.77 -7.28
C ILE A 188 -5.55 12.62 -7.59
N LEU A 189 -4.34 12.67 -7.04
CA LEU A 189 -3.34 11.62 -7.24
C LEU A 189 -3.83 10.26 -6.73
N VAL A 190 -4.37 10.19 -5.52
CA VAL A 190 -4.89 8.95 -4.94
C VAL A 190 -6.05 8.42 -5.77
N LYS A 191 -7.00 9.27 -6.16
CA LYS A 191 -8.15 8.87 -6.99
C LYS A 191 -7.70 8.28 -8.33
N GLU A 192 -6.87 9.01 -9.08
CA GLU A 192 -6.38 8.57 -10.39
C GLU A 192 -5.47 7.34 -10.28
N PHE A 193 -4.71 7.24 -9.20
CA PHE A 193 -3.91 6.05 -8.92
C PHE A 193 -4.79 4.83 -8.68
N LEU A 194 -5.84 4.94 -7.86
CA LEU A 194 -6.81 3.87 -7.60
C LEU A 194 -7.58 3.47 -8.86
N GLU A 195 -8.04 4.42 -9.67
CA GLU A 195 -8.70 4.15 -10.96
C GLU A 195 -7.75 3.47 -11.97
N GLY A 196 -6.43 3.67 -11.83
CA GLY A 196 -5.39 3.03 -12.64
C GLY A 196 -4.87 1.68 -12.12
N LEU A 197 -5.30 1.23 -10.93
CA LEU A 197 -4.84 0.00 -10.27
C LEU A 197 -5.33 -1.30 -10.93
N ASP A 198 -6.21 -1.23 -11.93
CA ASP A 198 -6.55 -2.40 -12.77
C ASP A 198 -5.36 -2.93 -13.59
N SER A 199 -4.16 -2.32 -13.49
CA SER A 199 -2.92 -2.81 -14.08
C SER A 199 -1.90 -3.29 -13.03
N ALA A 200 -1.50 -4.57 -13.15
CA ALA A 200 -0.56 -5.26 -12.25
C ALA A 200 0.83 -4.60 -12.08
N SER A 201 1.18 -3.61 -12.89
CA SER A 201 2.46 -2.88 -12.83
C SER A 201 2.55 -1.83 -11.72
N CYS A 202 1.42 -1.33 -11.21
CA CYS A 202 1.39 -0.18 -10.29
C CYS A 202 1.82 -0.51 -8.85
N SER A 203 1.63 -1.76 -8.40
CA SER A 203 1.96 -2.17 -7.01
C SER A 203 3.48 -2.24 -6.76
N TYR A 204 4.26 -2.72 -7.72
CA TYR A 204 5.72 -2.83 -7.58
C TYR A 204 6.40 -1.44 -7.64
N LEU A 205 5.94 -0.57 -8.54
CA LEU A 205 6.49 0.78 -8.69
C LEU A 205 6.14 1.68 -7.51
N SER A 206 4.94 1.56 -6.94
CA SER A 206 4.55 2.31 -5.74
C SER A 206 5.39 1.91 -4.52
N GLU A 207 5.71 0.63 -4.34
CA GLU A 207 6.61 0.18 -3.26
C GLU A 207 8.01 0.81 -3.41
N ARG A 208 8.57 0.80 -4.62
CA ARG A 208 9.91 1.33 -4.89
C ARG A 208 9.96 2.87 -4.88
N GLY A 209 8.89 3.53 -5.32
CA GLY A 209 8.72 4.99 -5.26
C GLY A 209 8.59 5.52 -3.85
N LEU A 210 7.79 4.86 -2.99
CA LEU A 210 7.69 5.18 -1.57
C LEU A 210 9.03 4.97 -0.83
N GLY A 211 9.79 3.94 -1.19
CA GLY A 211 11.14 3.74 -0.68
C GLY A 211 12.10 4.89 -1.04
N THR A 212 11.93 5.48 -2.22
CA THR A 212 12.74 6.61 -2.69
C THR A 212 12.39 7.91 -1.95
N LEU A 213 11.09 8.22 -1.78
CA LEU A 213 10.65 9.35 -0.97
C LEU A 213 11.13 9.25 0.48
N LEU A 214 11.08 8.05 1.07
CA LEU A 214 11.60 7.82 2.41
C LEU A 214 13.10 8.16 2.49
N ASN A 215 13.86 7.83 1.46
CA ASN A 215 15.28 8.15 1.41
C ASN A 215 15.52 9.66 1.24
N SER A 216 14.69 10.36 0.47
CA SER A 216 14.76 11.82 0.32
C SER A 216 14.39 12.55 1.62
N VAL A 217 13.33 12.11 2.32
CA VAL A 217 12.93 12.67 3.63
C VAL A 217 14.04 12.45 4.67
N LYS A 218 14.67 11.27 4.68
CA LYS A 218 15.84 10.99 5.53
C LYS A 218 17.03 11.86 5.18
N LYS A 219 17.27 12.14 3.91
CA LYS A 219 18.37 13.00 3.46
C LYS A 219 18.18 14.45 3.94
N ASN A 220 16.95 14.93 3.92
CA ASN A 220 16.60 16.27 4.39
C ASN A 220 16.58 16.41 5.93
N SER A 221 16.63 15.31 6.70
CA SER A 221 16.70 15.36 8.16
C SER A 221 18.13 15.42 8.73
N PHE A 222 19.16 15.31 7.88
CA PHE A 222 20.56 15.20 8.33
C PHE A 222 21.51 16.30 7.82
N ASP A 223 21.08 17.18 6.92
CA ASP A 223 21.88 18.36 6.53
C ASP A 223 21.50 19.57 7.39
N ASP A 224 21.84 19.52 8.67
CA ASP A 224 21.91 20.71 9.53
C ASP A 224 23.34 20.86 10.06
N ALA A 225 24.25 21.18 9.14
CA ALA A 225 25.62 21.51 9.46
C ALA A 225 25.73 23.00 9.81
N SER A 226 25.37 23.37 11.06
CA SER A 226 26.22 24.29 11.85
C SER A 226 25.83 24.34 13.34
N ASN A 227 26.63 23.66 14.15
CA ASN A 227 26.99 23.98 15.54
C ASN A 227 25.93 24.62 16.45
N LYS A 228 25.28 23.80 17.28
CA LYS A 228 25.36 23.93 18.75
C LYS A 228 24.79 22.71 19.46
N LEU A 229 25.55 22.27 20.47
CA LEU A 229 25.24 21.22 21.43
C LEU A 229 23.87 21.46 22.10
N CYS A 230 22.85 20.70 21.65
CA CYS A 230 21.68 20.34 22.43
C CYS A 230 21.03 19.15 21.71
N THR A 231 21.04 17.98 22.35
CA THR A 231 20.32 16.78 21.89
C THR A 231 18.84 17.16 21.68
N PRO A 232 18.30 17.21 20.44
CA PRO A 232 16.88 17.46 20.28
C PRO A 232 16.18 16.14 20.53
N ALA A 233 15.24 16.12 21.47
CA ALA A 233 14.29 15.02 21.60
C ALA A 233 13.61 14.83 20.23
N ILE A 234 13.75 13.65 19.64
CA ILE A 234 13.07 13.27 18.41
C ILE A 234 11.57 13.61 18.59
N PRO A 235 10.98 14.47 17.75
CA PRO A 235 9.58 14.83 17.89
C PRO A 235 8.74 13.56 17.86
N LYS A 236 7.80 13.40 18.80
CA LYS A 236 6.88 12.23 18.86
C LYS A 236 6.21 11.94 17.50
N THR A 237 6.07 12.96 16.65
CA THR A 237 5.55 12.91 15.28
C THR A 237 6.46 12.14 14.30
N SER A 238 7.80 12.26 14.40
CA SER A 238 8.74 11.50 13.54
C SER A 238 8.68 10.00 13.85
N ARG A 239 8.64 9.63 15.13
CA ARG A 239 8.48 8.23 15.55
C ARG A 239 7.19 7.59 15.05
N MET A 240 6.08 8.35 15.01
CA MET A 240 4.79 7.85 14.50
C MET A 240 4.83 7.57 13.00
N VAL A 241 5.51 8.43 12.23
CA VAL A 241 5.71 8.24 10.78
C VAL A 241 6.59 7.01 10.52
N ASP A 242 7.69 6.85 11.26
CA ASP A 242 8.56 5.69 11.13
C ASP A 242 7.82 4.38 11.45
N GLU A 243 7.05 4.34 12.54
CA GLU A 243 6.24 3.16 12.91
C GLU A 243 5.16 2.85 11.86
N PHE A 244 4.52 3.87 11.29
CA PHE A 244 3.55 3.71 10.21
C PHE A 244 4.19 3.11 8.96
N LEU A 245 5.38 3.59 8.57
CA LEU A 245 6.11 3.06 7.43
C LEU A 245 6.58 1.63 7.66
N MET A 246 7.07 1.31 8.86
CA MET A 246 7.43 -0.06 9.23
C MET A 246 6.23 -0.99 9.19
N TRP A 247 5.06 -0.51 9.63
CA TRP A 247 3.81 -1.27 9.51
C TRP A 247 3.40 -1.49 8.05
N LYS A 248 3.49 -0.45 7.20
CA LYS A 248 3.23 -0.56 5.75
C LYS A 248 4.17 -1.57 5.10
N GLN A 249 5.46 -1.52 5.40
CA GLN A 249 6.45 -2.45 4.86
C GLN A 249 6.18 -3.88 5.30
N TRP A 250 5.90 -4.10 6.57
CA TRP A 250 5.50 -5.42 7.09
C TRP A 250 4.24 -5.95 6.38
N ARG A 251 3.19 -5.12 6.27
CA ARG A 251 1.95 -5.49 5.58
C ARG A 251 2.20 -5.83 4.11
N ALA A 252 3.03 -5.05 3.42
CA ALA A 252 3.39 -5.30 2.02
C ALA A 252 4.13 -6.64 1.86
N LYS A 253 5.10 -6.95 2.73
CA LYS A 253 5.78 -8.27 2.73
C LYS A 253 4.82 -9.43 2.93
N CYS A 254 3.88 -9.31 3.88
CA CYS A 254 2.86 -10.33 4.12
C CYS A 254 2.01 -10.56 2.86
N LEU A 255 1.53 -9.47 2.25
CA LEU A 255 0.72 -9.54 1.02
C LEU A 255 1.52 -10.05 -0.18
N ALA A 256 2.81 -9.71 -0.30
CA ALA A 256 3.67 -10.20 -1.36
C ALA A 256 3.78 -11.73 -1.34
N TYR A 257 3.92 -12.33 -0.15
CA TYR A 257 3.89 -13.80 -0.03
C TYR A 257 2.51 -14.39 -0.37
N LEU A 258 1.43 -13.80 0.17
CA LEU A 258 0.07 -14.31 -0.01
C LEU A 258 -0.43 -14.17 -1.46
N LEU A 259 0.00 -13.14 -2.19
CA LEU A 259 -0.46 -12.88 -3.55
C LEU A 259 0.49 -13.41 -4.63
N ASP A 260 1.58 -14.07 -4.22
CA ASP A 260 2.53 -14.66 -5.15
C ASP A 260 1.91 -15.84 -5.92
N ASP A 261 2.19 -15.91 -7.23
CA ASP A 261 1.67 -16.94 -8.12
C ASP A 261 2.07 -18.36 -7.67
N ARG A 262 3.29 -18.54 -7.14
CA ARG A 262 3.71 -19.84 -6.58
C ARG A 262 2.84 -20.19 -5.38
N THR A 263 2.65 -19.26 -4.45
CA THR A 263 1.87 -19.52 -3.22
C THR A 263 0.42 -19.85 -3.54
N ILE A 264 -0.21 -19.12 -4.47
CA ILE A 264 -1.60 -19.36 -4.89
C ILE A 264 -1.74 -20.75 -5.54
N ARG A 265 -0.76 -21.17 -6.35
CA ARG A 265 -0.74 -22.52 -6.95
C ARG A 265 -0.59 -23.61 -5.89
N ILE A 266 0.31 -23.43 -4.92
CA ILE A 266 0.50 -24.38 -3.82
C ILE A 266 -0.77 -24.47 -2.97
N MET A 267 -1.38 -23.33 -2.62
CA MET A 267 -2.65 -23.29 -1.88
C MET A 267 -3.78 -24.02 -2.62
N SER A 268 -3.91 -23.75 -3.92
CA SER A 268 -4.90 -24.43 -4.77
C SER A 268 -4.64 -25.94 -4.82
N GLY A 269 -3.37 -26.34 -4.96
CA GLY A 269 -2.95 -27.74 -4.90
C GLY A 269 -3.22 -28.40 -3.54
N ALA A 270 -2.90 -27.72 -2.43
CA ALA A 270 -3.17 -28.18 -1.08
C ALA A 270 -4.66 -28.45 -0.88
N SER A 271 -5.52 -27.54 -1.35
CA SER A 271 -6.98 -27.69 -1.28
C SER A 271 -7.51 -28.92 -2.04
N LEU A 272 -6.78 -29.40 -3.04
CA LEU A 272 -7.10 -30.62 -3.79
C LEU A 272 -6.52 -31.87 -3.13
N ILE A 273 -5.27 -31.80 -2.66
CA ILE A 273 -4.55 -32.92 -2.03
C ILE A 273 -5.28 -33.35 -0.75
N PHE A 274 -5.65 -32.40 0.10
CA PHE A 274 -6.26 -32.70 1.39
C PHE A 274 -7.75 -33.09 1.31
N LYS A 275 -8.36 -33.08 0.12
CA LYS A 275 -9.66 -33.73 -0.11
C LYS A 275 -9.54 -35.25 -0.13
N ALA A 276 -8.35 -35.78 -0.39
CA ALA A 276 -8.09 -37.22 -0.34
C ALA A 276 -8.02 -37.73 1.12
N PRO A 277 -8.32 -39.01 1.39
CA PRO A 277 -8.12 -39.63 2.69
C PRO A 277 -6.70 -39.46 3.23
N LYS A 278 -6.57 -39.34 4.56
CA LYS A 278 -5.32 -39.14 5.30
C LYS A 278 -4.17 -40.02 4.81
N GLU A 279 -4.45 -41.30 4.66
CA GLU A 279 -3.48 -42.32 4.27
C GLU A 279 -2.92 -42.09 2.86
N GLN A 280 -3.68 -41.44 1.97
CA GLN A 280 -3.27 -41.20 0.58
C GLN A 280 -2.28 -40.04 0.48
N TRP A 281 -2.58 -38.90 1.11
CA TRP A 281 -1.65 -37.78 1.08
C TRP A 281 -0.45 -37.99 2.02
N MET A 282 -0.58 -38.78 3.10
CA MET A 282 0.60 -39.15 3.91
C MET A 282 1.61 -39.98 3.11
N LYS A 283 1.13 -40.91 2.26
CA LYS A 283 2.01 -41.67 1.34
C LYS A 283 2.69 -40.77 0.31
N MET A 284 2.04 -39.68 -0.12
CA MET A 284 2.67 -38.68 -1.00
C MET A 284 3.84 -37.97 -0.31
N PHE A 285 3.79 -37.81 1.02
CA PHE A 285 4.86 -37.14 1.78
C PHE A 285 6.05 -38.05 2.09
N GLU A 286 5.92 -39.37 2.03
CA GLU A 286 7.01 -40.31 2.34
C GLU A 286 8.26 -40.12 1.44
N PRO A 287 8.13 -40.02 0.10
CA PRO A 287 9.28 -39.77 -0.78
C PRO A 287 9.97 -38.42 -0.55
N LEU A 288 9.25 -37.44 -0.01
CA LEU A 288 9.77 -36.09 0.27
C LEU A 288 10.56 -36.04 1.60
N LYS A 289 10.44 -37.07 2.44
CA LYS A 289 11.16 -37.17 3.72
C LYS A 289 12.56 -37.79 3.59
N SER A 290 12.85 -38.52 2.51
CA SER A 290 14.00 -39.44 2.41
C SER A 290 15.24 -38.90 1.69
N PHE A 291 15.28 -37.63 1.23
CA PHE A 291 16.48 -37.05 0.64
C PHE A 291 17.50 -36.64 1.72
N GLU A 292 18.41 -37.56 2.03
CA GLU A 292 19.32 -37.53 3.18
C GLU A 292 20.53 -36.58 3.10
N GLU A 293 20.74 -35.79 2.05
CA GLU A 293 21.95 -34.95 1.94
C GLU A 293 21.75 -33.43 2.11
N SER A 294 20.51 -32.94 2.28
CA SER A 294 20.22 -31.52 2.55
C SER A 294 18.94 -31.28 3.36
N SER A 295 18.70 -32.15 4.36
CA SER A 295 17.48 -32.44 5.14
C SER A 295 16.61 -31.30 5.75
N GLN A 296 16.73 -30.04 5.30
CA GLN A 296 15.83 -28.94 5.64
C GLN A 296 14.73 -28.69 4.59
N ASN A 297 14.97 -28.91 3.29
CA ASN A 297 14.04 -28.43 2.25
C ASN A 297 12.72 -29.22 2.17
N GLY A 298 12.77 -30.56 2.14
CA GLY A 298 11.54 -31.36 1.93
C GLY A 298 10.52 -31.25 3.06
N LEU A 299 10.97 -31.23 4.32
CA LEU A 299 10.06 -31.08 5.46
C LEU A 299 9.49 -29.66 5.57
N VAL A 300 10.24 -28.63 5.18
CA VAL A 300 9.74 -27.25 5.10
C VAL A 300 8.64 -27.15 4.04
N GLU A 301 8.84 -27.73 2.86
CA GLU A 301 7.83 -27.75 1.78
C GLU A 301 6.56 -28.50 2.20
N ILE A 302 6.69 -29.64 2.89
CA ILE A 302 5.55 -30.37 3.45
C ILE A 302 4.81 -29.49 4.47
N MET A 303 5.52 -28.80 5.37
CA MET A 303 4.87 -27.93 6.36
C MET A 303 4.22 -26.69 5.72
N GLU A 304 4.85 -26.09 4.70
CA GLU A 304 4.27 -25.00 3.90
C GLU A 304 2.95 -25.46 3.26
N LEU A 305 2.96 -26.64 2.65
CA LEU A 305 1.77 -27.24 2.05
C LEU A 305 0.68 -27.52 3.09
N CYS A 306 1.02 -28.12 4.25
CA CYS A 306 0.08 -28.35 5.34
C CYS A 306 -0.56 -27.04 5.82
N PHE A 307 0.24 -26.00 6.07
CA PHE A 307 -0.28 -24.73 6.57
C PHE A 307 -1.16 -24.03 5.53
N LEU A 308 -0.79 -24.07 4.25
CA LEU A 308 -1.63 -23.56 3.16
C LEU A 308 -2.94 -24.36 3.02
N GLY A 309 -2.91 -25.66 3.29
CA GLY A 309 -4.10 -26.51 3.39
C GLY A 309 -5.05 -26.05 4.49
N LEU A 310 -4.52 -25.83 5.69
CA LEU A 310 -5.28 -25.36 6.86
C LEU A 310 -5.96 -24.02 6.62
N ILE A 311 -5.29 -23.10 5.92
CA ILE A 311 -5.84 -21.76 5.69
C ILE A 311 -6.58 -21.62 4.36
N SER A 312 -6.68 -22.68 3.55
CA SER A 312 -7.21 -22.61 2.19
C SER A 312 -8.65 -22.07 2.13
N ARG A 313 -9.49 -22.41 3.10
CA ARG A 313 -10.88 -21.92 3.19
C ARG A 313 -10.98 -20.46 3.62
N GLN A 314 -10.11 -20.06 4.54
CA GLN A 314 -10.04 -18.69 5.07
C GLN A 314 -9.12 -17.78 4.24
N TRP A 315 -8.58 -18.26 3.11
CA TRP A 315 -7.61 -17.55 2.31
C TRP A 315 -8.08 -16.16 1.86
N ASN A 316 -9.28 -16.10 1.25
CA ASN A 316 -9.85 -14.84 0.78
C ASN A 316 -10.24 -13.90 1.93
N PRO A 317 -11.00 -14.32 2.96
CA PRO A 317 -11.27 -13.49 4.14
C PRO A 317 -10.00 -12.98 4.81
N MET A 318 -8.95 -13.80 4.90
CA MET A 318 -7.67 -13.43 5.48
C MET A 318 -6.97 -12.32 4.69
N ILE A 319 -6.91 -12.44 3.36
CA ILE A 319 -6.33 -11.40 2.50
C ILE A 319 -7.14 -10.10 2.63
N GLU A 320 -8.46 -10.18 2.61
CA GLU A 320 -9.35 -9.04 2.82
C GLU A 320 -9.11 -8.39 4.20
N GLY A 321 -8.95 -9.20 5.23
CA GLY A 321 -8.56 -8.77 6.57
C GLY A 321 -7.25 -7.99 6.61
N PHE A 322 -6.21 -8.45 5.90
CA PHE A 322 -4.95 -7.71 5.77
C PHE A 322 -5.11 -6.43 4.96
N MET A 323 -5.98 -6.44 3.93
CA MET A 323 -6.25 -5.28 3.10
C MET A 323 -7.01 -4.18 3.84
N THR A 324 -7.93 -4.57 4.71
CA THR A 324 -8.74 -3.69 5.56
C THR A 324 -8.08 -3.31 6.87
N HIS A 325 -6.98 -3.97 7.25
CA HIS A 325 -6.27 -3.73 8.50
C HIS A 325 -5.81 -2.26 8.61
N THR A 326 -6.27 -1.57 9.65
CA THR A 326 -5.91 -0.19 9.95
C THR A 326 -4.66 -0.14 10.82
N PHE A 327 -3.86 0.91 10.65
CA PHE A 327 -2.68 1.11 11.48
C PHE A 327 -3.08 1.41 12.92
N CYS A 328 -2.56 0.62 13.86
CA CYS A 328 -2.70 0.88 15.29
C CYS A 328 -1.32 0.99 15.91
N LEU A 329 -1.07 2.09 16.63
CA LEU A 329 0.21 2.36 17.29
C LEU A 329 0.31 1.56 18.61
N VAL A 330 0.48 0.25 18.50
CA VAL A 330 0.72 -0.64 19.64
C VAL A 330 2.21 -1.01 19.67
N PRO A 331 2.97 -0.66 20.72
CA PRO A 331 4.37 -1.06 20.85
C PRO A 331 4.52 -2.58 20.79
N ILE A 332 5.61 -3.05 20.19
CA ILE A 332 5.91 -4.49 20.05
C ILE A 332 6.00 -5.18 21.41
N SER A 333 6.53 -4.50 22.43
CA SER A 333 6.57 -4.99 23.81
C SER A 333 5.17 -5.27 24.37
N LYS A 334 4.20 -4.41 24.06
CA LYS A 334 2.80 -4.64 24.42
C LYS A 334 2.18 -5.78 23.62
N GLN A 335 2.40 -5.84 22.30
CA GLN A 335 1.91 -6.94 21.48
C GLN A 335 2.38 -8.30 21.99
N TYR A 336 3.67 -8.38 22.35
CA TYR A 336 4.28 -9.58 22.90
C TYR A 336 3.72 -9.96 24.28
N ALA A 337 3.52 -8.98 25.17
CA ALA A 337 2.91 -9.22 26.46
C ALA A 337 1.46 -9.73 26.33
N ASP A 338 0.66 -9.15 25.44
CA ASP A 338 -0.71 -9.58 25.19
C ASP A 338 -0.77 -11.02 24.62
N LEU A 339 0.18 -11.41 23.76
CA LEU A 339 0.31 -12.79 23.26
C LEU A 339 0.63 -13.79 24.37
N HIS A 340 1.47 -13.42 25.33
CA HIS A 340 1.76 -14.26 26.50
C HIS A 340 0.56 -14.32 27.47
N GLN A 341 -0.22 -13.25 27.61
CA GLN A 341 -1.48 -13.29 28.36
C GLN A 341 -2.51 -14.24 27.75
N LEU A 342 -2.53 -14.37 26.41
CA LEU A 342 -3.40 -15.32 25.71
C LEU A 342 -3.17 -16.78 26.15
N LEU A 343 -1.94 -17.12 26.59
CA LEU A 343 -1.57 -18.42 27.16
C LEU A 343 -1.99 -18.59 28.63
N GLN A 344 -2.05 -17.51 29.41
CA GLN A 344 -2.28 -17.55 30.87
C GLN A 344 -3.77 -17.52 31.24
N GLY A 345 -4.66 -17.15 30.32
CA GLY A 345 -6.10 -17.06 30.57
C GLY A 345 -6.72 -18.43 30.91
N THR A 346 -6.92 -18.70 32.20
CA THR A 346 -7.70 -19.84 32.71
C THR A 346 -9.14 -19.39 32.98
N SER A 347 -10.02 -19.44 31.98
CA SER A 347 -11.47 -19.55 32.20
C SER A 347 -12.17 -19.89 30.90
N GLN A 348 -12.69 -21.12 30.82
CA GLN A 348 -14.12 -21.43 30.76
C GLN A 348 -15.08 -20.40 30.13
N ASP A 349 -14.68 -19.74 29.06
CA ASP A 349 -15.60 -19.37 28.01
C ASP A 349 -15.27 -20.31 26.86
N LYS A 350 -16.28 -21.04 26.38
CA LYS A 350 -16.17 -21.93 25.23
C LYS A 350 -15.58 -21.10 24.09
N CYS A 351 -14.27 -21.14 23.89
CA CYS A 351 -13.70 -20.82 22.59
C CYS A 351 -14.37 -21.86 21.70
N GLN A 352 -15.40 -21.42 20.99
CA GLN A 352 -16.31 -22.30 20.28
C GLN A 352 -15.43 -23.30 19.54
N ASP A 353 -15.59 -24.58 19.90
CA ASP A 353 -15.33 -25.71 19.02
C ASP A 353 -16.15 -25.43 17.75
N LYS A 354 -15.62 -24.57 16.88
CA LYS A 354 -16.04 -24.49 15.50
C LYS A 354 -15.43 -25.73 14.90
N LEU A 355 -16.30 -26.66 14.50
CA LEU A 355 -15.95 -27.91 13.84
C LEU A 355 -14.84 -27.61 12.82
N LEU A 356 -13.60 -27.89 13.18
CA LEU A 356 -12.60 -28.22 12.19
C LEU A 356 -13.21 -29.40 11.46
N ASP A 357 -13.29 -29.33 10.14
CA ASP A 357 -13.69 -30.53 9.41
C ASP A 357 -12.65 -31.62 9.73
N LEU A 358 -13.07 -32.88 9.75
CA LEU A 358 -12.19 -34.04 10.00
C LEU A 358 -10.87 -33.96 9.19
N GLN A 359 -10.93 -33.36 7.99
CA GLN A 359 -9.77 -33.11 7.13
C GLN A 359 -8.77 -32.09 7.72
N GLU A 360 -9.24 -30.98 8.30
CA GLU A 360 -8.37 -29.97 8.92
C GLU A 360 -7.76 -30.49 10.23
N GLU A 361 -8.51 -31.29 10.99
CA GLU A 361 -8.00 -31.99 12.17
C GLU A 361 -6.85 -32.94 11.81
N ASP A 362 -7.01 -33.72 10.73
CA ASP A 362 -5.97 -34.64 10.26
C ASP A 362 -4.68 -33.92 9.84
N ILE A 363 -4.80 -32.76 9.18
CA ILE A 363 -3.64 -31.94 8.80
C ILE A 363 -2.98 -31.34 10.05
N LEU A 364 -3.78 -30.80 10.98
CA LEU A 364 -3.29 -30.22 12.24
C LEU A 364 -2.56 -31.26 13.09
N GLU A 365 -3.10 -32.48 13.18
CA GLU A 365 -2.48 -33.57 13.92
C GLU A 365 -1.12 -33.92 13.32
N TYR A 366 -1.06 -34.10 11.99
CA TYR A 366 0.18 -34.41 11.28
C TYR A 366 1.24 -33.31 11.43
N ALA A 367 0.85 -32.04 11.29
CA ALA A 367 1.74 -30.90 11.47
C ALA A 367 2.23 -30.81 12.92
N SER A 368 1.35 -30.99 13.90
CA SER A 368 1.69 -30.99 15.32
C SER A 368 2.72 -32.07 15.66
N GLN A 369 2.55 -33.29 15.14
CA GLN A 369 3.48 -34.39 15.38
C GLN A 369 4.85 -34.11 14.74
N SER A 370 4.86 -33.58 13.51
CA SER A 370 6.09 -33.23 12.79
C SER A 370 6.88 -32.14 13.53
N LEU A 371 6.18 -31.10 14.01
CA LEU A 371 6.78 -29.98 14.73
C LEU A 371 7.30 -30.33 16.12
N ARG A 372 6.69 -31.32 16.81
CA ARG A 372 7.25 -31.83 18.08
C ARG A 372 8.67 -32.37 17.92
N SER A 373 8.96 -33.00 16.78
CA SER A 373 10.28 -33.57 16.50
C SER A 373 11.31 -32.50 16.05
N LYS A 374 10.88 -31.50 15.27
CA LYS A 374 11.73 -30.44 14.72
C LYS A 374 11.06 -29.06 14.79
N PRO A 375 11.00 -28.42 15.97
CA PRO A 375 10.34 -27.12 16.14
C PRO A 375 10.98 -25.99 15.32
N SER A 376 12.27 -26.12 14.96
CA SER A 376 13.03 -25.10 14.22
C SER A 376 12.50 -24.81 12.82
N ILE A 377 11.64 -25.68 12.28
CA ILE A 377 11.04 -25.51 10.95
C ILE A 377 10.09 -24.31 10.90
N LEU A 378 9.46 -23.97 12.02
CA LEU A 378 8.61 -22.78 12.13
C LEU A 378 9.36 -21.49 11.76
N TRP A 379 10.69 -21.46 11.95
CA TRP A 379 11.55 -20.35 11.54
C TRP A 379 11.86 -20.30 10.05
N LEU A 380 11.72 -21.42 9.34
CA LEU A 380 11.94 -21.47 7.90
C LEU A 380 10.66 -21.15 7.12
N LEU A 381 9.51 -21.22 7.79
CA LEU A 381 8.22 -20.88 7.21
C LEU A 381 7.96 -19.36 7.26
N PRO A 382 7.21 -18.83 6.28
CA PRO A 382 6.76 -17.45 6.27
C PRO A 382 6.02 -17.08 7.57
N PRO A 383 6.33 -15.93 8.21
CA PRO A 383 5.68 -15.48 9.45
C PRO A 383 4.16 -15.39 9.34
N VAL A 384 3.66 -14.83 8.23
CA VAL A 384 2.23 -14.64 7.97
C VAL A 384 1.50 -15.98 7.84
N LEU A 385 2.10 -16.95 7.14
CA LEU A 385 1.54 -18.29 6.99
C LEU A 385 1.47 -19.01 8.34
N THR A 386 2.57 -18.96 9.08
CA THR A 386 2.69 -19.63 10.37
C THR A 386 1.68 -19.07 11.37
N ALA A 387 1.53 -17.75 11.46
CA ALA A 387 0.55 -17.13 12.35
C ALA A 387 -0.90 -17.42 11.93
N ALA A 388 -1.19 -17.48 10.63
CA ALA A 388 -2.53 -17.77 10.13
C ALA A 388 -2.97 -19.23 10.39
N ALA A 389 -2.02 -20.18 10.26
CA ALA A 389 -2.31 -21.61 10.31
C ALA A 389 -2.31 -22.20 11.73
N VAL A 390 -1.63 -21.55 12.67
CA VAL A 390 -1.48 -22.06 14.04
C VAL A 390 -2.71 -21.68 14.88
N PRO A 391 -3.49 -22.65 15.40
CA PRO A 391 -4.68 -22.31 16.18
C PRO A 391 -4.32 -21.66 17.52
N PRO A 392 -5.07 -20.65 17.99
CA PRO A 392 -4.79 -20.00 19.28
C PRO A 392 -4.86 -21.00 20.43
N ARG A 393 -4.01 -20.83 21.44
CA ARG A 393 -3.91 -21.73 22.63
C ARG A 393 -3.58 -23.19 22.33
N SER A 394 -3.27 -23.56 21.08
CA SER A 394 -2.85 -24.91 20.73
C SER A 394 -1.42 -25.22 21.19
N THR A 395 -1.06 -26.51 21.21
CA THR A 395 0.33 -26.93 21.45
C THR A 395 1.29 -26.40 20.37
N MET A 396 0.82 -26.23 19.13
CA MET A 396 1.59 -25.58 18.07
C MET A 396 1.84 -24.10 18.37
N PHE A 397 0.83 -23.39 18.88
CA PHE A 397 0.96 -21.99 19.29
C PHE A 397 1.98 -21.82 20.43
N GLN A 398 1.89 -22.67 21.45
CA GLN A 398 2.88 -22.71 22.54
C GLN A 398 4.29 -23.01 22.01
N THR A 399 4.42 -23.98 21.11
CA THR A 399 5.71 -24.34 20.50
C THR A 399 6.29 -23.17 19.70
N TYR A 400 5.45 -22.47 18.95
CA TYR A 400 5.89 -21.33 18.14
C TYR A 400 6.28 -20.12 18.98
N LEU A 401 5.52 -19.81 20.03
CA LEU A 401 5.88 -18.73 20.96
C LEU A 401 7.17 -19.07 21.72
N ALA A 402 7.35 -20.32 22.17
CA ALA A 402 8.60 -20.76 22.79
C ALA A 402 9.80 -20.68 21.83
N GLN A 403 9.59 -20.91 20.53
CA GLN A 403 10.62 -20.67 19.53
C GLN A 403 11.01 -19.20 19.46
N ILE A 404 10.04 -18.27 19.52
CA ILE A 404 10.25 -16.82 19.58
C ILE A 404 10.99 -16.42 20.86
N ASP A 405 10.57 -16.94 22.02
CA ASP A 405 11.18 -16.65 23.33
C ASP A 405 12.67 -17.01 23.37
N ARG A 406 13.05 -18.14 22.74
CA ARG A 406 14.45 -18.55 22.63
C ARG A 406 15.33 -17.53 21.93
N GLN A 407 14.79 -16.77 20.98
CA GLN A 407 15.56 -15.74 20.27
C GLN A 407 15.84 -14.50 21.12
N PHE A 408 15.09 -14.29 22.21
CA PHE A 408 15.31 -13.20 23.16
C PHE A 408 16.25 -13.59 24.31
N HIS A 409 16.10 -14.80 24.85
CA HIS A 409 16.71 -15.16 26.14
C HIS A 409 17.79 -16.25 26.09
N GLU A 410 17.78 -17.13 25.09
CA GLU A 410 18.53 -18.40 25.14
C GLU A 410 19.45 -18.65 23.94
N ALA A 411 19.31 -17.89 22.84
CA ALA A 411 20.12 -18.09 21.64
C ALA A 411 21.54 -17.52 21.80
N ALA A 412 22.55 -18.38 21.66
CA ALA A 412 23.94 -17.96 21.48
C ALA A 412 24.03 -16.99 20.27
N PRO A 413 24.98 -16.04 20.25
CA PRO A 413 25.08 -15.06 19.16
C PRO A 413 25.17 -15.68 17.75
N ALA A 414 25.67 -16.92 17.63
CA ALA A 414 25.74 -17.67 16.38
C ALA A 414 24.40 -18.30 15.93
N ASP A 415 23.46 -18.51 16.85
CA ASP A 415 22.16 -19.14 16.61
C ASP A 415 21.01 -18.13 16.46
N ARG A 416 21.31 -16.84 16.70
CA ARG A 416 20.34 -15.74 16.53
C ARG A 416 19.94 -15.61 15.06
N LYS A 417 18.64 -15.63 14.81
CA LYS A 417 18.06 -15.43 13.47
C LYS A 417 17.92 -13.95 13.09
N CYS A 418 18.33 -13.03 13.96
CA CYS A 418 18.34 -11.59 13.69
C CYS A 418 19.70 -10.94 14.00
N CYS A 419 20.03 -9.86 13.30
CA CYS A 419 21.27 -9.09 13.50
C CYS A 419 21.20 -8.07 14.65
N CYS A 420 20.15 -8.10 15.47
CA CYS A 420 19.96 -7.17 16.59
C CYS A 420 20.94 -7.50 17.73
N ARG A 421 21.61 -6.47 18.27
CA ARG A 421 22.77 -6.63 19.17
C ARG A 421 22.43 -6.77 20.66
N GLY A 422 21.18 -6.70 21.08
CA GLY A 422 20.86 -6.88 22.50
C GLY A 422 19.57 -7.61 22.77
N ASP A 423 19.40 -7.94 24.04
CA ASP A 423 18.59 -9.06 24.50
C ASP A 423 17.18 -8.64 24.95
N GLY A 424 16.83 -7.37 24.70
CA GLY A 424 15.55 -6.77 25.07
C GLY A 424 14.69 -6.47 23.85
N ILE A 425 13.39 -6.74 23.94
CA ILE A 425 12.39 -6.50 22.88
C ILE A 425 12.41 -5.06 22.34
N GLU A 426 12.79 -4.10 23.17
CA GLU A 426 12.96 -2.68 22.80
C GLU A 426 14.13 -2.43 21.83
N GLN A 427 14.99 -3.43 21.56
CA GLN A 427 16.08 -3.33 20.58
C GLN A 427 15.72 -3.98 19.22
N HIS A 428 14.55 -4.59 19.11
CA HIS A 428 14.05 -5.28 17.92
C HIS A 428 12.97 -4.43 17.21
N HIS A 429 13.42 -3.43 16.44
CA HIS A 429 12.50 -2.50 15.76
C HIS A 429 12.05 -2.96 14.36
N ASN A 430 12.94 -3.60 13.59
CA ASN A 430 12.65 -4.07 12.23
C ASN A 430 13.44 -5.35 11.92
N CYS A 431 13.01 -6.46 12.53
CA CYS A 431 13.63 -7.76 12.31
C CYS A 431 12.58 -8.86 12.24
N GLU A 432 12.98 -10.05 11.80
CA GLU A 432 12.07 -11.19 11.60
C GLU A 432 11.30 -11.57 12.87
N ILE A 433 11.91 -11.40 14.05
CA ILE A 433 11.24 -11.65 15.35
C ILE A 433 10.05 -10.68 15.53
N THR A 434 10.28 -9.40 15.24
CA THR A 434 9.24 -8.36 15.27
C THR A 434 8.12 -8.66 14.28
N GLU A 435 8.46 -9.13 13.09
CA GLU A 435 7.47 -9.51 12.06
C GLU A 435 6.60 -10.68 12.54
N ARG A 436 7.19 -11.70 13.16
CA ARG A 436 6.48 -12.86 13.71
C ARG A 436 5.53 -12.49 14.85
N ILE A 437 5.97 -11.62 15.76
CA ILE A 437 5.11 -11.09 16.83
C ILE A 437 3.94 -10.30 16.23
N ARG A 438 4.19 -9.42 15.25
CA ARG A 438 3.14 -8.65 14.57
C ARG A 438 2.13 -9.56 13.87
N CYS A 439 2.60 -10.60 13.18
CA CYS A 439 1.71 -11.58 12.55
C CYS A 439 0.83 -12.29 13.58
N LEU A 440 1.42 -12.81 14.67
CA LEU A 440 0.63 -13.47 15.72
C LEU A 440 -0.38 -12.52 16.37
N TYR A 441 0.02 -11.27 16.64
CA TYR A 441 -0.86 -10.26 17.22
C TYR A 441 -2.03 -9.93 16.30
N ALA A 442 -1.76 -9.77 15.00
CA ALA A 442 -2.78 -9.48 13.99
C ALA A 442 -3.84 -10.59 13.95
N PHE A 443 -3.42 -11.86 13.90
CA PHE A 443 -4.34 -13.01 13.78
C PHE A 443 -5.06 -13.37 15.08
N HIS A 444 -4.39 -13.31 16.23
CA HIS A 444 -4.96 -13.86 17.46
C HIS A 444 -5.55 -12.83 18.42
N ILE A 445 -5.25 -11.53 18.23
CA ILE A 445 -5.70 -10.47 19.13
C ILE A 445 -6.52 -9.41 18.38
N GLN A 446 -6.04 -8.90 17.24
CA GLN A 446 -6.73 -7.84 16.50
C GLN A 446 -7.82 -8.34 15.56
N GLN A 447 -7.65 -9.53 14.98
CA GLN A 447 -8.62 -10.14 14.07
C GLN A 447 -9.01 -11.54 14.55
N PRO A 448 -9.58 -11.69 15.76
CA PRO A 448 -10.04 -13.00 16.25
C PRO A 448 -11.12 -13.60 15.34
N HIS A 449 -11.74 -12.81 14.46
CA HIS A 449 -12.76 -13.21 13.50
C HIS A 449 -12.22 -13.78 12.17
N LEU A 450 -10.90 -13.85 11.95
CA LEU A 450 -10.30 -14.44 10.73
C LEU A 450 -9.67 -15.81 10.94
N THR A 451 -9.49 -16.22 12.19
CA THR A 451 -9.23 -17.61 12.61
C THR A 451 -10.52 -18.38 12.90
N VAL A 452 -11.67 -17.82 12.47
CA VAL A 452 -13.00 -18.16 12.96
C VAL A 452 -14.00 -18.01 11.80
N PRO A 453 -14.53 -19.09 11.21
CA PRO A 453 -15.67 -19.02 10.29
C PRO A 453 -16.96 -18.61 11.00
#